data_AF-A0A561Q0L0-F1
#
_entry.id   AF-A0A561Q0L0-F1
#
_cell.length_a   1.000
_cell.length_b   1.000
_cell.length_c   1.000
_cell.angle_alpha   90.00
_cell.angle_beta   90.00
_cell.angle_gamma   90.00
#
_symmetry.space_group_name_H-M   'P 1'
#
loop_
_entity.id
_entity.type
_entity.pdbx_description
1 polymer ?
#
loop_
_entity_poly.entity_id
_entity_poly.type
_entity_poly.pdbx_seq_one_letter_code
_entity_poly.pdbx_strand_id
1 'polypeptide(L)'
;MSKLTKALSEGKLYVCLKLEATEFKPVYRTTELLPDFDFIPYDGGSDKDYPVWHEFDLSNEAIFIHKLILDDYGFFVEDDPHDDPEYELPKATSESTGRLALELQMADRFGCRALVRGSLSGTSMEMNMEVRFNFTMCSYSGDSRLIGYAAEAIAEGFAFEEEGKLKQAFFSYFSAIDSFIEAEREKLNSGLPENKRTKPDIRLIEKLQAVVKGNMPPPIGGLDKVKMWGDVKNGFDKCEKLRNAIAHNTKTHPITQTDVDLCFAVFAIIVAMVKDNLYDEKQIIMHYGVGDD
;
A
#
# COMPACT_ATOMS: atom_id res chain seq x y z
N MET A 1 -3.48 -7.63 23.20
CA MET A 1 -3.30 -6.47 22.29
C MET A 1 -1.86 -6.10 21.88
N SER A 2 -0.98 -5.59 22.77
CA SER A 2 0.30 -4.97 22.34
C SER A 2 1.18 -5.83 21.40
N LYS A 3 1.26 -7.15 21.63
CA LYS A 3 1.99 -8.08 20.75
C LYS A 3 1.35 -8.21 19.38
N LEU A 4 0.02 -8.36 19.33
CA LEU A 4 -0.74 -8.45 18.08
C LEU A 4 -0.65 -7.16 17.27
N THR A 5 -0.78 -5.99 17.92
CA THR A 5 -0.56 -4.70 17.26
C THR A 5 0.83 -4.63 16.64
N LYS A 6 1.86 -5.00 17.39
CA LYS A 6 3.24 -5.02 16.90
C LYS A 6 3.39 -5.93 15.67
N ALA A 7 2.90 -7.17 15.74
CA ALA A 7 2.99 -8.12 14.63
C ALA A 7 2.27 -7.63 13.36
N LEU A 8 1.07 -7.07 13.51
CA LEU A 8 0.31 -6.51 12.38
C LEU A 8 1.00 -5.29 11.77
N SER A 9 1.65 -4.46 12.59
CA SER A 9 2.39 -3.29 12.12
C SER A 9 3.72 -3.64 11.45
N GLU A 10 4.45 -4.63 11.97
CA GLU A 10 5.70 -5.11 11.33
C GLU A 10 5.39 -5.82 10.00
N GLY A 11 4.29 -6.58 9.93
CA GLY A 11 3.82 -7.24 8.71
C GLY A 11 2.81 -6.44 7.89
N LYS A 12 2.78 -5.11 8.00
CA LYS A 12 1.71 -4.24 7.47
C LYS A 12 1.44 -4.43 5.99
N LEU A 13 2.47 -4.65 5.18
CA LEU A 13 2.34 -4.93 3.75
C LEU A 13 1.51 -6.22 3.49
N TYR A 14 1.79 -7.29 4.23
CA TYR A 14 1.05 -8.55 4.12
C TYR A 14 -0.40 -8.40 4.58
N VAL A 15 -0.62 -7.62 5.63
CA VAL A 15 -1.97 -7.27 6.09
C VAL A 15 -2.72 -6.50 5.00
N CYS A 16 -2.12 -5.49 4.37
CA CYS A 16 -2.73 -4.74 3.27
C CYS A 16 -3.07 -5.63 2.06
N LEU A 17 -2.24 -6.62 1.73
CA LEU A 17 -2.53 -7.58 0.65
C LEU A 17 -3.77 -8.41 0.95
N LYS A 18 -3.87 -8.93 2.18
CA LYS A 18 -5.04 -9.70 2.63
C LYS A 18 -6.31 -8.86 2.70
N LEU A 19 -6.16 -7.57 2.98
CA LEU A 19 -7.25 -6.61 2.99
C LEU A 19 -7.69 -6.15 1.60
N GLU A 20 -7.02 -6.60 0.52
CA GLU A 20 -7.18 -6.08 -0.85
C GLU A 20 -6.98 -4.54 -0.92
N ALA A 21 -6.17 -3.99 -0.02
CA ALA A 21 -5.75 -2.59 -0.03
C ALA A 21 -4.44 -2.39 -0.79
N THR A 22 -3.83 -3.48 -1.25
CA THR A 22 -2.68 -3.44 -2.16
C THR A 22 -2.61 -4.73 -2.98
N GLU A 23 -1.89 -4.66 -4.08
CA GLU A 23 -1.55 -5.77 -4.96
C GLU A 23 -0.08 -5.66 -5.38
N PHE A 24 0.49 -6.80 -5.76
CA PHE A 24 1.76 -6.84 -6.49
C PHE A 24 1.48 -7.03 -7.97
N LYS A 25 2.15 -6.23 -8.79
CA LYS A 25 2.12 -6.42 -10.24
C LYS A 25 3.45 -6.08 -10.89
N PRO A 26 3.87 -6.85 -11.91
CA PRO A 26 4.95 -6.46 -12.79
C PRO A 26 4.47 -5.33 -13.70
N VAL A 27 5.33 -4.34 -13.91
CA VAL A 27 5.10 -3.22 -14.84
C VAL A 27 6.31 -3.08 -15.74
N TYR A 28 6.04 -3.05 -17.05
CA TYR A 28 7.07 -2.90 -18.06
C TYR A 28 6.92 -1.55 -18.77
N ARG A 29 8.06 -0.89 -19.02
CA ARG A 29 8.13 0.32 -19.84
C ARG A 29 9.29 0.22 -20.80
N THR A 30 9.09 0.64 -22.03
CA THR A 30 10.13 0.77 -23.05
C THR A 30 10.18 2.23 -23.47
N THR A 31 11.38 2.78 -23.56
CA THR A 31 11.59 4.18 -23.88
C THR A 31 13.00 4.41 -24.44
N GLU A 32 13.16 5.44 -25.26
CA GLU A 32 14.49 5.95 -25.61
C GLU A 32 15.00 6.83 -24.46
N LEU A 33 16.27 6.62 -24.06
CA LEU A 33 16.90 7.45 -23.05
C LEU A 33 17.58 8.64 -23.71
N LEU A 34 17.14 9.84 -23.37
CA LEU A 34 17.78 11.09 -23.79
C LEU A 34 18.78 11.52 -22.71
N PRO A 35 20.09 11.51 -23.01
CA PRO A 35 21.07 12.02 -22.07
C PRO A 35 20.98 13.54 -21.92
N ASP A 36 21.43 14.03 -20.77
CA ASP A 36 21.50 15.48 -20.51
C ASP A 36 22.76 16.07 -21.17
N PHE A 37 22.58 16.57 -22.38
CA PHE A 37 23.65 17.18 -23.17
C PHE A 37 24.05 18.59 -22.69
N ASP A 38 23.25 19.22 -21.81
CA ASP A 38 23.63 20.48 -21.18
C ASP A 38 24.71 20.25 -20.12
N PHE A 39 24.70 19.09 -19.47
CA PHE A 39 25.73 18.70 -18.49
C PHE A 39 27.01 18.19 -19.14
N ILE A 40 26.90 17.35 -20.18
CA ILE A 40 28.04 16.88 -20.97
C ILE A 40 27.75 17.11 -22.45
N PRO A 41 28.44 18.06 -23.11
CA PRO A 41 28.23 18.35 -24.51
C PRO A 41 28.41 17.10 -25.36
N TYR A 42 27.40 16.85 -26.21
CA TYR A 42 27.46 15.79 -27.20
C TYR A 42 28.66 15.97 -28.12
N ASP A 43 29.42 14.90 -28.31
CA ASP A 43 30.61 14.88 -29.15
C ASP A 43 30.62 13.58 -29.95
N GLY A 44 30.16 13.69 -31.20
CA GLY A 44 29.93 12.54 -32.06
C GLY A 44 31.20 11.73 -32.29
N GLY A 45 31.10 10.40 -32.09
CA GLY A 45 32.21 9.47 -32.29
C GLY A 45 33.21 9.38 -31.12
N SER A 46 32.85 9.90 -29.94
CA SER A 46 33.61 9.71 -28.70
C SER A 46 32.79 8.96 -27.65
N ASP A 47 33.39 7.94 -27.05
CA ASP A 47 32.79 7.22 -25.93
C ASP A 47 32.84 8.10 -24.69
N LYS A 48 31.66 8.57 -24.26
CA LYS A 48 31.49 9.37 -23.03
C LYS A 48 30.36 8.79 -22.20
N ASP A 49 30.47 8.92 -20.88
CA ASP A 49 29.39 8.62 -19.95
C ASP A 49 28.47 9.82 -19.88
N TYR A 50 27.28 9.72 -20.45
CA TYR A 50 26.30 10.79 -20.38
C TYR A 50 25.31 10.52 -19.25
N PRO A 51 25.02 11.51 -18.40
CA PRO A 51 24.05 11.32 -17.34
C PRO A 51 22.63 11.27 -17.92
N VAL A 52 21.81 10.42 -17.31
CA VAL A 52 20.41 10.21 -17.71
C VAL A 52 19.52 10.44 -16.51
N TRP A 53 18.41 11.15 -16.74
CA TRP A 53 17.28 11.24 -15.84
C TRP A 53 16.01 10.99 -16.64
N HIS A 54 15.23 9.99 -16.24
CA HIS A 54 14.01 9.62 -16.92
C HIS A 54 12.86 9.45 -15.93
N GLU A 55 11.78 10.18 -16.16
CA GLU A 55 10.55 10.09 -15.38
C GLU A 55 9.54 9.17 -16.08
N PHE A 56 9.04 8.17 -15.37
CA PHE A 56 7.92 7.34 -15.80
C PHE A 56 6.63 7.80 -15.13
N ASP A 57 5.59 8.02 -15.93
CA ASP A 57 4.22 8.13 -15.45
C ASP A 57 3.60 6.74 -15.31
N LEU A 58 3.16 6.42 -14.08
CA LEU A 58 2.54 5.16 -13.68
C LEU A 58 1.09 5.38 -13.21
N SER A 59 0.50 6.56 -13.45
CA SER A 59 -0.88 6.89 -13.06
C SER A 59 -1.94 6.04 -13.78
N ASN A 60 -1.60 5.45 -14.93
CA ASN A 60 -2.45 4.47 -15.61
C ASN A 60 -2.42 3.09 -14.94
N GLU A 61 -1.46 2.85 -14.03
CA GLU A 61 -1.28 1.59 -13.34
C GLU A 61 -1.84 1.64 -11.91
N ALA A 62 -1.74 2.77 -11.22
CA ALA A 62 -2.05 2.84 -9.81
C ALA A 62 -2.65 4.20 -9.42
N ILE A 63 -3.40 4.20 -8.33
CA ILE A 63 -3.82 5.39 -7.59
C ILE A 63 -2.76 5.75 -6.54
N PHE A 64 -2.18 4.73 -5.88
CA PHE A 64 -1.09 4.90 -4.92
C PHE A 64 0.01 3.86 -5.12
N ILE A 65 1.27 4.27 -4.95
CA ILE A 65 2.45 3.37 -4.94
C ILE A 65 2.95 3.19 -3.50
N HIS A 66 2.91 1.98 -2.98
CA HIS A 66 3.43 1.60 -1.66
C HIS A 66 4.88 1.15 -1.71
N LYS A 67 5.28 0.47 -2.79
CA LYS A 67 6.67 0.12 -3.06
C LYS A 67 6.87 0.01 -4.56
N LEU A 68 7.99 0.50 -5.04
CA LEU A 68 8.42 0.29 -6.41
C LEU A 68 9.86 -0.19 -6.37
N ILE A 69 10.13 -1.27 -7.10
CA ILE A 69 11.46 -1.84 -7.26
C ILE A 69 11.73 -1.85 -8.75
N LEU A 70 12.89 -1.33 -9.17
CA LEU A 70 13.42 -1.58 -10.50
C LEU A 70 14.16 -2.92 -10.42
N ASP A 71 13.52 -3.98 -10.90
CA ASP A 71 14.09 -5.33 -10.84
C ASP A 71 15.15 -5.52 -11.91
N ASP A 72 14.89 -5.02 -13.12
CA ASP A 72 15.83 -5.11 -14.22
C ASP A 72 15.67 -3.96 -15.22
N TYR A 73 16.73 -3.72 -16.00
CA TYR A 73 16.73 -2.81 -17.14
C TYR A 73 17.79 -3.24 -18.16
N GLY A 74 17.61 -2.82 -19.41
CA GLY A 74 18.62 -3.02 -20.44
C GLY A 74 18.12 -2.67 -21.83
N PHE A 75 18.99 -2.77 -22.81
CA PHE A 75 18.64 -2.54 -24.20
C PHE A 75 17.53 -3.51 -24.64
N PHE A 76 16.54 -2.99 -25.34
CA PHE A 76 15.44 -3.79 -25.85
C PHE A 76 15.92 -4.75 -26.95
N VAL A 77 15.41 -5.98 -26.93
CA VAL A 77 15.70 -7.02 -27.92
C VAL A 77 14.37 -7.59 -28.39
N GLU A 78 14.11 -7.62 -29.70
CA GLU A 78 12.82 -8.05 -30.26
C GLU A 78 12.47 -9.51 -29.92
N ASP A 79 13.46 -10.39 -29.83
CA ASP A 79 13.31 -11.82 -29.53
C ASP A 79 13.49 -12.17 -28.03
N ASP A 80 13.28 -11.20 -27.14
CA ASP A 80 13.38 -11.39 -25.68
C ASP A 80 12.37 -12.45 -25.18
N PRO A 81 12.82 -13.53 -24.50
CA PRO A 81 11.95 -14.54 -23.91
C PRO A 81 11.30 -14.00 -22.63
N HIS A 82 10.21 -13.26 -22.79
CA HIS A 82 9.49 -12.58 -21.69
C HIS A 82 9.03 -13.49 -20.55
N ASP A 83 8.94 -14.79 -20.79
CA ASP A 83 8.52 -15.80 -19.82
C ASP A 83 9.68 -16.49 -19.09
N ASP A 84 10.94 -16.14 -19.40
CA ASP A 84 12.12 -16.70 -18.74
C ASP A 84 12.53 -15.83 -17.53
N PRO A 85 12.30 -16.28 -16.29
CA PRO A 85 12.66 -15.53 -15.09
C PRO A 85 14.17 -15.43 -14.85
N GLU A 86 14.99 -16.23 -15.54
CA GLU A 86 16.46 -16.16 -15.47
C GLU A 86 17.06 -15.24 -16.55
N TYR A 87 16.24 -14.73 -17.47
CA TYR A 87 16.70 -13.85 -18.52
C TYR A 87 16.97 -12.43 -17.97
N GLU A 88 18.23 -12.01 -18.05
CA GLU A 88 18.64 -10.65 -17.74
C GLU A 88 18.71 -9.82 -19.01
N LEU A 89 18.07 -8.64 -18.99
CA LEU A 89 18.17 -7.68 -20.07
C LEU A 89 19.63 -7.26 -20.28
N PRO A 90 20.09 -7.05 -21.53
CA PRO A 90 21.48 -6.69 -21.78
C PRO A 90 21.78 -5.25 -21.34
N LYS A 91 22.68 -5.07 -20.39
CA LYS A 91 23.15 -3.74 -19.92
C LYS A 91 24.20 -3.13 -20.85
N ALA A 92 24.72 -3.93 -21.78
CA ALA A 92 25.68 -3.52 -22.78
C ALA A 92 25.28 -4.03 -24.17
N THR A 93 25.65 -3.29 -25.21
CA THR A 93 25.48 -3.75 -26.59
C THR A 93 26.46 -4.89 -26.91
N SER A 94 26.21 -5.63 -27.99
CA SER A 94 27.05 -6.77 -28.41
C SER A 94 28.52 -6.41 -28.62
N GLU A 95 28.82 -5.17 -29.03
CA GLU A 95 30.18 -4.65 -29.19
C GLU A 95 30.75 -4.03 -27.90
N SER A 96 29.97 -4.01 -26.81
CA SER A 96 30.30 -3.40 -25.51
C SER A 96 30.63 -1.90 -25.54
N THR A 97 30.26 -1.24 -26.64
CA THR A 97 30.37 0.21 -26.89
C THR A 97 29.29 0.98 -26.12
N GLY A 98 28.07 0.45 -26.12
CA GLY A 98 26.95 0.95 -25.34
C GLY A 98 26.93 0.33 -23.95
N ARG A 99 26.81 1.13 -22.89
CA ARG A 99 26.67 0.64 -21.51
C ARG A 99 25.64 1.45 -20.74
N LEU A 100 24.78 0.75 -20.01
CA LEU A 100 23.78 1.32 -19.12
C LEU A 100 24.18 1.05 -17.67
N ALA A 101 24.12 2.08 -16.84
CA ALA A 101 24.20 1.95 -15.39
C ALA A 101 23.09 2.82 -14.78
N LEU A 102 21.95 2.22 -14.51
CA LEU A 102 20.73 2.89 -14.07
C LEU A 102 20.29 2.40 -12.69
N GLU A 103 19.63 3.29 -11.95
CA GLU A 103 19.01 2.99 -10.66
C GLU A 103 17.70 3.76 -10.49
N LEU A 104 16.76 3.18 -9.74
CA LEU A 104 15.57 3.88 -9.29
C LEU A 104 15.97 4.92 -8.24
N GLN A 105 15.88 6.20 -8.57
CA GLN A 105 16.21 7.30 -7.67
C GLN A 105 15.09 7.54 -6.66
N MET A 106 13.84 7.58 -7.13
CA MET A 106 12.67 7.81 -6.28
C MET A 106 11.38 7.31 -6.93
N ALA A 107 10.37 7.09 -6.09
CA ALA A 107 8.99 6.87 -6.49
C ALA A 107 8.10 7.89 -5.78
N ASP A 108 7.36 8.70 -6.53
CA ASP A 108 6.28 9.55 -6.01
C ASP A 108 5.05 8.67 -5.78
N ARG A 109 4.73 8.47 -4.49
CA ARG A 109 3.68 7.57 -4.04
C ARG A 109 2.28 8.01 -4.42
N PHE A 110 2.06 9.32 -4.44
CA PHE A 110 0.76 9.94 -4.72
C PHE A 110 0.65 10.39 -6.18
N GLY A 111 1.73 10.95 -6.73
CA GLY A 111 1.80 11.32 -8.14
C GLY A 111 1.92 10.13 -9.09
N CYS A 112 2.15 8.92 -8.54
CA CYS A 112 2.37 7.68 -9.28
C CYS A 112 3.45 7.84 -10.36
N ARG A 113 4.62 8.35 -9.96
CA ARG A 113 5.76 8.57 -10.85
C ARG A 113 7.00 7.88 -10.34
N ALA A 114 7.88 7.49 -11.26
CA ALA A 114 9.19 6.94 -10.92
C ALA A 114 10.26 7.75 -11.62
N LEU A 115 11.32 8.13 -10.89
CA LEU A 115 12.50 8.75 -11.48
C LEU A 115 13.63 7.73 -11.47
N VAL A 116 14.09 7.38 -12.66
CA VAL A 116 15.31 6.60 -12.86
C VAL A 116 16.44 7.55 -13.22
N ARG A 117 17.61 7.29 -12.68
CA ARG A 117 18.83 8.04 -13.02
C ARG A 117 19.99 7.11 -13.30
N GLY A 118 21.03 7.64 -13.93
CA GLY A 118 22.27 6.91 -14.09
C GLY A 118 23.11 7.44 -15.23
N SER A 119 23.76 6.53 -15.96
CA SER A 119 24.57 6.86 -17.13
C SER A 119 24.28 5.95 -18.31
N LEU A 120 24.37 6.55 -19.50
CA LEU A 120 24.46 5.88 -20.78
C LEU A 120 25.82 6.21 -21.40
N SER A 121 26.65 5.20 -21.58
CA SER A 121 27.93 5.28 -22.30
C SER A 121 27.72 4.80 -23.72
N GLY A 122 28.34 5.46 -24.71
CA GLY A 122 28.36 4.98 -26.10
C GLY A 122 28.37 6.09 -27.14
N THR A 123 28.17 5.72 -28.40
CA THR A 123 28.11 6.65 -29.54
C THR A 123 26.67 7.07 -29.82
N SER A 124 26.44 7.92 -30.83
CA SER A 124 25.08 8.27 -31.30
C SER A 124 24.20 7.06 -31.59
N MET A 125 24.77 5.94 -32.02
CA MET A 125 23.97 4.78 -32.41
C MET A 125 23.33 4.14 -31.17
N GLU A 126 24.11 3.95 -30.12
CA GLU A 126 23.62 3.37 -28.87
C GLU A 126 22.68 4.31 -28.11
N MET A 127 22.83 5.62 -28.27
CA MET A 127 21.91 6.61 -27.68
C MET A 127 20.49 6.58 -28.26
N ASN A 128 20.32 6.05 -29.47
CA ASN A 128 19.00 5.95 -30.11
C ASN A 128 18.34 4.57 -29.90
N MET A 129 18.94 3.70 -29.08
CA MET A 129 18.36 2.39 -28.80
C MET A 129 17.29 2.49 -27.72
N GLU A 130 16.21 1.75 -27.91
CA GLU A 130 15.19 1.60 -26.88
C GLU A 130 15.73 0.82 -25.68
N VAL A 131 15.36 1.26 -24.48
CA VAL A 131 15.70 0.64 -23.21
C VAL A 131 14.41 0.17 -22.55
N ARG A 132 14.41 -1.07 -22.10
CA ARG A 132 13.33 -1.68 -21.33
C ARG A 132 13.62 -1.58 -19.84
N PHE A 133 12.56 -1.34 -19.08
CA PHE A 133 12.55 -1.27 -17.62
C PHE A 133 11.49 -2.24 -17.07
N ASN A 134 11.92 -3.10 -16.17
CA ASN A 134 11.08 -4.07 -15.48
C ASN A 134 10.94 -3.63 -14.01
N PHE A 135 9.73 -3.26 -13.63
CA PHE A 135 9.41 -2.88 -12.27
C PHE A 135 8.53 -3.92 -11.58
N THR A 136 8.80 -4.21 -10.32
CA THR A 136 7.81 -4.79 -9.42
C THR A 136 7.17 -3.66 -8.63
N MET A 137 5.87 -3.50 -8.83
CA MET A 137 5.08 -2.49 -8.15
C MET A 137 4.16 -3.13 -7.11
N CYS A 138 4.23 -2.61 -5.89
CA CYS A 138 3.23 -2.79 -4.87
C CYS A 138 2.39 -1.51 -4.80
N SER A 139 1.12 -1.62 -5.17
CA SER A 139 0.24 -0.48 -5.39
C SER A 139 -1.20 -0.76 -5.01
N TYR A 140 -2.02 0.29 -5.03
CA TYR A 140 -3.47 0.21 -5.05
C TYR A 140 -3.98 0.79 -6.37
N SER A 141 -4.75 0.01 -7.13
CA SER A 141 -5.26 0.38 -8.47
C SER A 141 -6.78 0.63 -8.50
N GLY A 142 -7.49 0.37 -7.41
CA GLY A 142 -8.93 0.58 -7.27
C GLY A 142 -9.71 -0.72 -6.99
N ASP A 143 -10.89 -0.55 -6.38
CA ASP A 143 -11.88 -1.59 -6.06
C ASP A 143 -11.39 -2.78 -5.22
N SER A 144 -11.64 -2.71 -3.90
CA SER A 144 -11.66 -3.89 -3.03
C SER A 144 -13.06 -4.49 -2.94
N ARG A 145 -13.17 -5.82 -3.14
CA ARG A 145 -14.41 -6.57 -2.90
C ARG A 145 -14.60 -6.86 -1.41
N LEU A 146 -13.50 -6.97 -0.67
CA LEU A 146 -13.49 -7.31 0.74
C LEU A 146 -13.94 -6.14 1.63
N ILE A 147 -13.30 -4.98 1.47
CA ILE A 147 -13.50 -3.81 2.36
C ILE A 147 -14.02 -2.56 1.63
N GLY A 148 -14.24 -2.61 0.31
CA GLY A 148 -14.83 -1.52 -0.47
C GLY A 148 -13.99 -0.24 -0.40
N TYR A 149 -14.64 0.92 -0.24
CA TYR A 149 -13.97 2.22 -0.14
C TYR A 149 -12.98 2.34 1.02
N ALA A 150 -13.05 1.47 2.03
CA ALA A 150 -12.05 1.46 3.10
C ALA A 150 -10.66 1.06 2.58
N ALA A 151 -10.55 0.32 1.46
CA ALA A 151 -9.26 -0.06 0.88
C ALA A 151 -8.45 1.15 0.42
N GLU A 152 -9.09 2.10 -0.24
CA GLU A 152 -8.44 3.34 -0.68
C GLU A 152 -7.88 4.12 0.52
N ALA A 153 -8.65 4.24 1.60
CA ALA A 153 -8.22 4.92 2.83
C ALA A 153 -7.08 4.17 3.56
N ILE A 154 -7.03 2.84 3.49
CA ILE A 154 -5.88 2.06 3.97
C ILE A 154 -4.65 2.31 3.11
N ALA A 155 -4.80 2.26 1.78
CA ALA A 155 -3.72 2.49 0.83
C ALA A 155 -3.13 3.90 1.00
N GLU A 156 -4.00 4.92 1.09
CA GLU A 156 -3.60 6.31 1.33
C GLU A 156 -2.88 6.46 2.68
N GLY A 157 -3.42 5.83 3.73
CA GLY A 157 -2.81 5.83 5.06
C GLY A 157 -1.40 5.25 5.07
N PHE A 158 -1.19 4.15 4.33
CA PHE A 158 0.11 3.52 4.18
C PHE A 158 1.10 4.43 3.43
N ALA A 159 0.66 5.09 2.36
CA ALA A 159 1.49 6.04 1.62
C ALA A 159 1.91 7.25 2.49
N PHE A 160 1.01 7.81 3.29
CA PHE A 160 1.35 8.89 4.22
C PHE A 160 2.32 8.46 5.31
N GLU A 161 2.15 7.24 5.82
CA GLU A 161 3.01 6.70 6.87
C GLU A 161 4.46 6.56 6.39
N GLU A 162 4.65 6.00 5.19
CA GLU A 162 5.96 5.86 4.54
C GLU A 162 6.65 7.20 4.27
N GLU A 163 5.89 8.29 4.10
CA GLU A 163 6.41 9.65 3.99
C GLU A 163 6.64 10.35 5.35
N GLY A 164 6.41 9.66 6.47
CA GLY A 164 6.51 10.22 7.82
C GLY A 164 5.38 11.19 8.19
N LYS A 165 4.30 11.26 7.39
CA LYS A 165 3.13 12.12 7.62
C LYS A 165 2.13 11.42 8.55
N LEU A 166 2.57 11.14 9.79
CA LEU A 166 1.84 10.29 10.75
C LEU A 166 0.43 10.79 11.10
N LYS A 167 0.22 12.11 11.13
CA LYS A 167 -1.11 12.68 11.39
C LYS A 167 -2.10 12.33 10.28
N GLN A 168 -1.68 12.49 9.03
CA GLN A 168 -2.47 12.15 7.85
C GLN A 168 -2.72 10.63 7.80
N ALA A 169 -1.68 9.82 8.00
CA ALA A 169 -1.79 8.36 8.06
C ALA A 169 -2.84 7.90 9.09
N PHE A 170 -2.78 8.45 10.31
CA PHE A 170 -3.77 8.15 11.35
C PHE A 170 -5.21 8.48 10.92
N PHE A 171 -5.42 9.62 10.26
CA PHE A 171 -6.75 10.01 9.78
C PHE A 171 -7.24 9.11 8.66
N SER A 172 -6.39 8.74 7.71
CA SER A 172 -6.78 7.83 6.62
C SER A 172 -7.15 6.46 7.18
N TYR A 173 -6.37 5.88 8.09
CA TYR A 173 -6.74 4.63 8.75
C TYR A 173 -8.02 4.73 9.60
N PHE A 174 -8.24 5.84 10.30
CA PHE A 174 -9.48 6.03 11.05
C PHE A 174 -10.69 6.17 10.12
N SER A 175 -10.53 6.87 8.98
CA SER A 175 -11.55 6.96 7.94
C SER A 175 -11.88 5.58 7.36
N ALA A 176 -10.88 4.72 7.17
CA ALA A 176 -11.11 3.33 6.76
C ALA A 176 -11.98 2.56 7.75
N ILE A 177 -11.74 2.73 9.06
CA ILE A 177 -12.58 2.12 10.12
C ILE A 177 -14.03 2.62 10.01
N ASP A 178 -14.24 3.93 9.89
CA ASP A 178 -15.57 4.53 9.80
C ASP A 178 -16.32 4.03 8.54
N SER A 179 -15.67 4.11 7.37
CA SER A 179 -16.22 3.65 6.10
C SER A 179 -16.56 2.16 6.10
N PHE A 180 -15.70 1.31 6.67
CA PHE A 180 -15.95 -0.13 6.76
C PHE A 180 -17.13 -0.44 7.69
N ILE A 181 -17.17 0.15 8.88
CA ILE A 181 -18.28 -0.04 9.83
C ILE A 181 -19.60 0.40 9.19
N GLU A 182 -19.61 1.53 8.49
CA GLU A 182 -20.81 2.04 7.85
C GLU A 182 -21.29 1.12 6.72
N ALA A 183 -20.38 0.65 5.85
CA ALA A 183 -20.71 -0.29 4.79
C ALA A 183 -21.27 -1.61 5.33
N GLU A 184 -20.68 -2.18 6.39
CA GLU A 184 -21.17 -3.41 7.00
C GLU A 184 -22.48 -3.20 7.77
N ARG A 185 -22.69 -2.02 8.38
CA ARG A 185 -23.97 -1.65 9.00
C ARG A 185 -25.09 -1.64 7.95
N GLU A 186 -24.83 -1.05 6.77
CA GLU A 186 -25.80 -1.03 5.68
C GLU A 186 -26.11 -2.43 5.18
N LYS A 187 -25.09 -3.30 5.02
CA LYS A 187 -25.29 -4.71 4.65
C LYS A 187 -26.15 -5.45 5.67
N LEU A 188 -25.88 -5.30 6.98
CA LEU A 188 -26.69 -5.91 8.04
C LEU A 188 -28.13 -5.41 8.06
N ASN A 189 -28.36 -4.15 7.69
CA ASN A 189 -29.69 -3.56 7.61
C ASN A 189 -30.46 -3.96 6.34
N SER A 190 -29.79 -4.53 5.34
CA SER A 190 -30.41 -4.95 4.09
C SER A 190 -31.48 -6.00 4.35
N GLY A 191 -32.69 -5.78 3.83
CA GLY A 191 -33.84 -6.66 4.05
C GLY A 191 -34.50 -6.55 5.43
N LEU A 192 -33.96 -5.77 6.37
CA LEU A 192 -34.60 -5.54 7.68
C LEU A 192 -35.63 -4.41 7.62
N PRO A 193 -36.75 -4.51 8.37
CA PRO A 193 -37.68 -3.40 8.55
C PRO A 193 -37.03 -2.29 9.39
N GLU A 194 -37.42 -1.03 9.14
CA GLU A 194 -36.77 0.16 9.72
C GLU A 194 -36.64 0.13 11.25
N ASN A 195 -37.65 -0.37 11.93
CA ASN A 195 -37.66 -0.49 13.40
C ASN A 195 -36.66 -1.50 13.97
N LYS A 196 -36.07 -2.36 13.14
CA LYS A 196 -35.03 -3.33 13.52
C LYS A 196 -33.64 -2.96 13.01
N ARG A 197 -33.51 -1.85 12.28
CA ARG A 197 -32.23 -1.41 11.72
C ARG A 197 -31.34 -0.76 12.77
N THR A 198 -30.04 -0.99 12.66
CA THR A 198 -29.03 -0.20 13.35
C THR A 198 -29.03 1.20 12.74
N LYS A 199 -29.46 2.21 13.50
CA LYS A 199 -29.65 3.56 12.98
C LYS A 199 -28.31 4.25 12.62
N PRO A 200 -28.28 5.16 11.64
CA PRO A 200 -27.05 5.85 11.22
C PRO A 200 -26.57 6.92 12.22
N ASP A 201 -27.43 7.42 13.10
CA ASP A 201 -27.19 8.54 14.03
C ASP A 201 -26.65 8.13 15.41
N ILE A 202 -26.47 6.83 15.64
CA ILE A 202 -25.88 6.32 16.88
C ILE A 202 -24.35 6.49 16.87
N ARG A 203 -23.72 6.32 18.03
CA ARG A 203 -22.26 6.49 18.16
C ARG A 203 -21.51 5.44 17.36
N LEU A 204 -20.34 5.78 16.83
CA LEU A 204 -19.55 4.85 16.00
C LEU A 204 -19.19 3.56 16.75
N ILE A 205 -18.88 3.64 18.04
CA ILE A 205 -18.65 2.45 18.88
C ILE A 205 -19.89 1.54 18.99
N GLU A 206 -21.09 2.11 18.99
CA GLU A 206 -22.34 1.34 19.03
C GLU A 206 -22.60 0.67 17.67
N LYS A 207 -22.28 1.37 16.56
CA LYS A 207 -22.28 0.77 15.22
C LYS A 207 -21.29 -0.40 15.13
N LEU A 208 -20.06 -0.21 15.61
CA LEU A 208 -19.04 -1.27 15.63
C LEU A 208 -19.53 -2.50 16.39
N GLN A 209 -20.10 -2.30 17.58
CA GLN A 209 -20.67 -3.40 18.38
C GLN A 209 -21.78 -4.14 17.63
N ALA A 210 -22.66 -3.42 16.93
CA ALA A 210 -23.71 -4.02 16.13
C ALA A 210 -23.14 -4.80 14.93
N VAL A 211 -22.14 -4.24 14.24
CA VAL A 211 -21.48 -4.87 13.08
C VAL A 211 -20.79 -6.18 13.48
N VAL A 212 -20.00 -6.17 14.55
CA VAL A 212 -19.30 -7.38 15.02
C VAL A 212 -20.31 -8.40 15.54
N LYS A 213 -21.36 -7.99 16.27
CA LYS A 213 -22.42 -8.91 16.73
C LYS A 213 -23.22 -9.53 15.60
N GLY A 214 -23.58 -8.74 14.59
CA GLY A 214 -24.40 -9.19 13.48
C GLY A 214 -23.71 -10.21 12.59
N ASN A 215 -22.37 -10.16 12.52
CA ASN A 215 -21.56 -11.09 11.74
C ASN A 215 -20.99 -12.25 12.57
N MET A 216 -21.16 -12.26 13.90
CA MET A 216 -20.67 -13.35 14.73
C MET A 216 -21.44 -14.65 14.52
N PRO A 217 -20.76 -15.81 14.41
CA PRO A 217 -21.43 -17.09 14.28
C PRO A 217 -22.19 -17.45 15.56
N PRO A 218 -23.38 -18.08 15.46
CA PRO A 218 -24.25 -18.40 16.60
C PRO A 218 -23.58 -19.10 17.82
N PRO A 219 -22.60 -20.00 17.66
CA PRO A 219 -22.00 -20.74 18.77
C PRO A 219 -21.19 -19.91 19.78
N ILE A 220 -20.74 -18.70 19.42
CA ILE A 220 -19.83 -17.90 20.27
C ILE A 220 -20.55 -17.33 21.50
N GLY A 221 -21.88 -17.23 21.47
CA GLY A 221 -22.67 -16.85 22.64
C GLY A 221 -22.57 -15.38 23.04
N GLY A 222 -21.92 -14.52 22.24
CA GLY A 222 -21.86 -13.07 22.42
C GLY A 222 -20.45 -12.49 22.53
N LEU A 223 -20.36 -11.15 22.48
CA LEU A 223 -19.08 -10.41 22.58
C LEU A 223 -18.38 -10.63 23.93
N ASP A 224 -19.13 -10.90 25.00
CA ASP A 224 -18.58 -11.14 26.34
C ASP A 224 -17.77 -12.44 26.42
N LYS A 225 -17.94 -13.35 25.46
CA LYS A 225 -17.16 -14.60 25.35
C LYS A 225 -15.90 -14.45 24.52
N VAL A 226 -15.78 -13.37 23.74
CA VAL A 226 -14.61 -13.12 22.91
C VAL A 226 -13.52 -12.47 23.75
N LYS A 227 -12.48 -13.23 24.09
CA LYS A 227 -11.40 -12.80 25.00
C LYS A 227 -10.75 -11.48 24.58
N MET A 228 -10.50 -11.30 23.29
CA MET A 228 -9.83 -10.11 22.76
C MET A 228 -10.77 -8.90 22.57
N TRP A 229 -12.08 -9.05 22.73
CA TRP A 229 -13.03 -7.97 22.44
C TRP A 229 -12.80 -6.73 23.32
N GLY A 230 -12.49 -6.95 24.60
CA GLY A 230 -12.17 -5.84 25.51
C GLY A 230 -10.97 -5.03 25.04
N ASP A 231 -9.95 -5.70 24.50
CA ASP A 231 -8.75 -5.08 23.95
C ASP A 231 -9.06 -4.29 22.67
N VAL A 232 -9.83 -4.86 21.75
CA VAL A 232 -10.27 -4.19 20.50
C VAL A 232 -11.08 -2.94 20.81
N LYS A 233 -12.06 -3.05 21.71
CA LYS A 233 -12.89 -1.92 22.14
C LYS A 233 -12.03 -0.81 22.76
N ASN A 234 -11.12 -1.16 23.66
CA ASN A 234 -10.22 -0.19 24.28
C ASN A 234 -9.28 0.48 23.26
N GLY A 235 -8.82 -0.27 22.24
CA GLY A 235 -8.02 0.26 21.13
C GLY A 235 -8.83 1.27 20.29
N PHE A 236 -10.04 0.87 19.88
CA PHE A 236 -10.96 1.74 19.15
C PHE A 236 -11.28 3.02 19.93
N ASP A 237 -11.63 2.92 21.22
CA ASP A 237 -11.96 4.08 22.06
C ASP A 237 -10.76 5.06 22.18
N LYS A 238 -9.52 4.54 22.19
CA LYS A 238 -8.31 5.37 22.16
C LYS A 238 -8.18 6.11 20.83
N CYS A 239 -8.38 5.42 19.71
CA CYS A 239 -8.35 6.02 18.38
C CYS A 239 -9.44 7.09 18.21
N GLU A 240 -10.67 6.82 18.64
CA GLU A 240 -11.79 7.78 18.54
C GLU A 240 -11.53 9.04 19.40
N LYS A 241 -11.06 8.86 20.65
CA LYS A 241 -10.67 10.00 21.51
C LYS A 241 -9.56 10.82 20.89
N LEU A 242 -8.55 10.15 20.33
CA LEU A 242 -7.43 10.81 19.68
C LEU A 242 -7.88 11.61 18.45
N ARG A 243 -8.69 11.01 17.57
CA ARG A 243 -9.30 11.67 16.41
C ARG A 243 -10.06 12.94 16.82
N ASN A 244 -10.90 12.84 17.85
CA ASN A 244 -11.68 13.97 18.35
C ASN A 244 -10.78 15.06 18.96
N ALA A 245 -9.73 14.69 19.69
CA ALA A 245 -8.78 15.65 20.22
C ALA A 245 -8.03 16.43 19.13
N ILE A 246 -7.70 15.76 18.01
CA ILE A 246 -7.08 16.43 16.87
C ILE A 246 -8.08 17.35 16.16
N ALA A 247 -9.30 16.88 15.91
CA ALA A 247 -10.34 17.64 15.21
C ALA A 247 -10.75 18.92 15.97
N HIS A 248 -10.76 18.86 17.31
CA HIS A 248 -11.07 20.02 18.16
C HIS A 248 -9.83 20.83 18.57
N ASN A 249 -8.66 20.53 18.01
CA ASN A 249 -7.38 21.18 18.32
C ASN A 249 -7.05 21.22 19.83
N THR A 250 -7.47 20.19 20.57
CA THR A 250 -7.22 20.04 22.01
C THR A 250 -6.04 19.11 22.31
N LYS A 251 -5.45 18.48 21.29
CA LYS A 251 -4.25 17.63 21.45
C LYS A 251 -3.00 18.49 21.67
N THR A 252 -2.28 18.21 22.75
CA THR A 252 -1.03 18.93 23.13
C THR A 252 0.25 18.26 22.63
N HIS A 253 0.16 17.02 22.13
CA HIS A 253 1.33 16.24 21.71
C HIS A 253 1.22 15.79 20.24
N PRO A 254 2.34 15.66 19.51
CA PRO A 254 2.36 15.09 18.15
C PRO A 254 1.74 13.69 18.07
N ILE A 255 1.33 13.28 16.87
CA ILE A 255 0.94 11.89 16.59
C ILE A 255 2.20 11.03 16.52
N THR A 256 2.19 9.90 17.22
CA THR A 256 3.32 8.98 17.27
C THR A 256 3.09 7.77 16.36
N GLN A 257 4.15 7.05 16.02
CA GLN A 257 4.05 5.80 15.26
C GLN A 257 3.15 4.78 15.97
N THR A 258 3.21 4.72 17.30
CA THR A 258 2.35 3.86 18.11
C THR A 258 0.86 4.19 17.99
N ASP A 259 0.50 5.47 17.83
CA ASP A 259 -0.89 5.88 17.60
C ASP A 259 -1.40 5.37 16.23
N VAL A 260 -0.56 5.49 15.21
CA VAL A 260 -0.82 5.03 13.83
C VAL A 260 -0.95 3.51 13.78
N ASP A 261 0.00 2.80 14.38
CA ASP A 261 0.04 1.34 14.48
C ASP A 261 -1.17 0.76 15.20
N LEU A 262 -1.59 1.39 16.31
CA LEU A 262 -2.80 0.99 17.01
C LEU A 262 -4.03 1.14 16.11
N CYS A 263 -4.15 2.27 15.40
CA CYS A 263 -5.28 2.54 14.52
C CYS A 263 -5.36 1.50 13.39
N PHE A 264 -4.25 1.24 12.71
CA PHE A 264 -4.15 0.23 11.67
C PHE A 264 -4.47 -1.17 12.20
N ALA A 265 -3.89 -1.58 13.33
CA ALA A 265 -4.13 -2.89 13.91
C ALA A 265 -5.59 -3.08 14.34
N VAL A 266 -6.22 -2.05 14.91
CA VAL A 266 -7.64 -2.09 15.26
C VAL A 266 -8.49 -2.33 14.01
N PHE A 267 -8.21 -1.64 12.90
CA PHE A 267 -8.90 -1.89 11.63
C PHE A 267 -8.75 -3.33 11.17
N ALA A 268 -7.52 -3.84 11.06
CA ALA A 268 -7.24 -5.18 10.57
C ALA A 268 -7.93 -6.27 11.43
N ILE A 269 -7.99 -6.07 12.75
CA ILE A 269 -8.67 -7.00 13.65
C ILE A 269 -10.19 -6.93 13.47
N ILE A 270 -10.77 -5.73 13.31
CA ILE A 270 -12.20 -5.57 13.05
C ILE A 270 -12.59 -6.29 11.75
N VAL A 271 -11.80 -6.14 10.69
CA VAL A 271 -12.05 -6.85 9.42
C VAL A 271 -11.96 -8.36 9.63
N ALA A 272 -10.92 -8.87 10.28
CA ALA A 272 -10.77 -10.30 10.55
C ALA A 272 -11.94 -10.89 11.37
N MET A 273 -12.47 -10.14 12.33
CA MET A 273 -13.64 -10.55 13.12
C MET A 273 -14.94 -10.57 12.30
N VAL A 274 -15.09 -9.66 11.33
CA VAL A 274 -16.33 -9.43 10.59
C VAL A 274 -16.39 -10.23 9.28
N LYS A 275 -15.26 -10.33 8.56
CA LYS A 275 -15.17 -11.03 7.26
C LYS A 275 -14.71 -12.46 7.40
N ASP A 276 -13.76 -12.72 8.29
CA ASP A 276 -13.09 -14.00 8.38
C ASP A 276 -13.50 -14.83 9.61
N ASN A 277 -14.37 -14.28 10.45
CA ASN A 277 -14.85 -14.91 11.69
C ASN A 277 -13.70 -15.34 12.64
N LEU A 278 -12.65 -14.53 12.73
CA LEU A 278 -11.48 -14.79 13.57
C LEU A 278 -11.58 -14.02 14.88
N TYR A 279 -11.49 -14.73 16.01
CA TYR A 279 -11.71 -14.17 17.35
C TYR A 279 -10.59 -14.51 18.36
N ASP A 280 -9.49 -15.10 17.87
CA ASP A 280 -8.27 -15.41 18.62
C ASP A 280 -7.07 -14.71 17.98
N GLU A 281 -6.19 -14.15 18.81
CA GLU A 281 -4.96 -13.47 18.38
C GLU A 281 -4.11 -14.40 17.50
N LYS A 282 -3.98 -15.69 17.85
CA LYS A 282 -3.19 -16.64 17.06
C LYS A 282 -3.74 -16.87 15.66
N GLN A 283 -5.07 -16.93 15.55
CA GLN A 283 -5.72 -17.13 14.25
C GLN A 283 -5.53 -15.91 13.35
N ILE A 284 -5.60 -14.71 13.91
CA ILE A 284 -5.40 -13.45 13.18
C ILE A 284 -3.95 -13.35 12.68
N ILE A 285 -2.97 -13.66 13.53
CA ILE A 285 -1.54 -13.72 13.18
C ILE A 285 -1.32 -14.65 11.99
N MET A 286 -1.82 -15.89 12.09
CA MET A 286 -1.70 -16.89 11.03
C MET A 286 -2.43 -16.48 9.75
N HIS A 287 -3.62 -15.89 9.86
CA HIS A 287 -4.40 -15.45 8.71
C HIS A 287 -3.68 -14.37 7.89
N TYR A 288 -3.10 -13.39 8.59
CA TYR A 288 -2.34 -12.32 7.95
C TYR A 288 -0.90 -12.72 7.58
N GLY A 289 -0.42 -13.90 8.00
CA GLY A 289 0.94 -14.35 7.73
C GLY A 289 1.99 -13.46 8.38
N VAL A 290 1.72 -12.98 9.59
CA VAL A 290 2.61 -12.08 10.34
C VAL A 290 3.10 -12.76 11.62
N GLY A 291 4.20 -12.30 12.22
CA GLY A 291 4.64 -12.75 13.54
C GLY A 291 5.33 -14.13 13.58
N ASP A 292 5.77 -14.64 12.44
CA ASP A 292 6.74 -15.74 12.35
C ASP A 292 8.17 -15.15 12.42
N ASP A 293 8.56 -14.65 13.60
CA ASP A 293 9.94 -14.36 14.03
C ASP A 293 10.05 -14.43 15.56
#